data_AF-A0A7X8A520-F1
#
_entry.id   AF-A0A7X8A520-F1
#
_cell.length_a   1.000
_cell.length_b   1.000
_cell.length_c   1.000
_cell.angle_alpha   90.00
_cell.angle_beta   90.00
_cell.angle_gamma   90.00
#
_symmetry.space_group_name_H-M   'P 1'
#
loop_
_entity.id
_entity.type
_entity.pdbx_description
1 polymer ?
#
loop_
_entity_poly.entity_id
_entity_poly.type
_entity_poly.pdbx_seq_one_letter_code
_entity_poly.pdbx_strand_id
1 'polypeptide(L)'
;MDNIEINLGHLPPKSREIAAGFSRALIDGFGDKLLSIIIFGSAARTTKSGAPEDFKEGVSDINMAIVLDRVTSVELNMIINLSRKYQKGNLALPLIFKGDHIATSLDTFPLEFSDMKQRHICIFGEDPLENAVIENKNLRHQCEVEFKGKLVQLRRGYLAAGENKENLTALLAASISSIIAACRGMVRLKNQTPPDSVADLLTLVAAHYSIEIEPVKRVWQLKRGEIEESTATLQILFDNYLKSIESLANLVDKY
;
A
#
# COMPACT_ATOMS: atom_id res chain seq x y z
N MET A 1 -20.70 -20.40 20.85
CA MET A 1 -19.50 -19.93 20.14
C MET A 1 -18.86 -18.92 21.06
N ASP A 2 -17.67 -19.24 21.55
CA ASP A 2 -16.93 -18.36 22.44
C ASP A 2 -16.70 -17.02 21.75
N ASN A 3 -16.88 -15.92 22.50
CA ASN A 3 -16.66 -14.57 22.01
C ASN A 3 -15.18 -14.45 21.61
N ILE A 4 -14.86 -14.65 20.32
CA ILE A 4 -13.51 -14.42 19.82
C ILE A 4 -13.18 -12.95 20.06
N GLU A 5 -12.21 -12.72 20.95
CA GLU A 5 -11.80 -11.38 21.34
C GLU A 5 -10.92 -10.78 20.25
N ILE A 6 -11.53 -10.00 19.37
CA ILE A 6 -10.83 -9.23 18.34
C ILE A 6 -10.20 -8.00 19.01
N ASN A 7 -8.91 -8.07 19.30
CA ASN A 7 -8.17 -6.97 19.91
C ASN A 7 -7.77 -5.91 18.87
N LEU A 8 -8.56 -4.83 18.82
CA LEU A 8 -8.30 -3.64 18.01
C LEU A 8 -8.27 -2.37 18.88
N GLY A 9 -7.70 -2.51 20.08
CA GLY A 9 -7.63 -1.46 21.10
C GLY A 9 -6.91 -0.18 20.68
N HIS A 10 -6.06 -0.25 19.66
CA HIS A 10 -5.35 0.89 19.08
C HIS A 10 -6.18 1.68 18.06
N LEU A 11 -7.25 1.10 17.53
CA LEU A 11 -8.13 1.80 16.59
C LEU A 11 -9.10 2.73 17.34
N PRO A 12 -9.42 3.91 16.76
CA PRO A 12 -10.49 4.77 17.26
C PRO A 12 -11.84 4.03 17.41
N PRO A 13 -12.72 4.42 18.35
CA PRO A 13 -13.87 3.61 18.74
C PRO A 13 -14.80 3.19 17.60
N LYS A 14 -15.15 4.11 16.69
CA LYS A 14 -16.07 3.81 15.57
C LYS A 14 -15.40 2.91 14.54
N SER A 15 -14.14 3.18 14.22
CA SER A 15 -13.32 2.34 13.34
C SER A 15 -13.17 0.91 13.89
N ARG A 16 -12.94 0.79 15.20
CA ARG A 16 -12.86 -0.48 15.93
C ARG A 16 -14.17 -1.25 15.89
N GLU A 17 -15.29 -0.57 16.17
CA GLU A 17 -16.62 -1.19 16.18
C GLU A 17 -16.97 -1.78 14.80
N ILE A 18 -16.70 -1.03 13.73
CA ILE A 18 -16.95 -1.48 12.36
C ILE A 18 -16.07 -2.67 12.00
N ALA A 19 -14.75 -2.58 12.23
CA ALA A 19 -13.82 -3.64 11.91
C ALA A 19 -14.12 -4.93 12.69
N ALA A 20 -14.34 -4.83 14.01
CA ALA A 20 -14.68 -5.97 14.85
C ALA A 20 -16.06 -6.54 14.50
N GLY A 21 -17.05 -5.67 14.24
CA GLY A 21 -18.39 -6.08 13.85
C GLY A 21 -18.42 -6.84 12.54
N PHE A 22 -17.71 -6.37 11.51
CA PHE A 22 -17.62 -7.07 10.22
C PHE A 22 -16.85 -8.39 10.35
N SER A 23 -15.77 -8.41 11.12
CA SER A 23 -15.00 -9.63 11.36
C SER A 23 -15.83 -10.71 12.05
N ARG A 24 -16.62 -10.37 13.08
CA ARG A 24 -17.56 -11.32 13.70
C ARG A 24 -18.59 -11.84 12.71
N ALA A 25 -19.15 -10.96 11.87
CA ALA A 25 -20.11 -11.37 10.86
C ALA A 25 -19.52 -12.34 9.81
N LEU A 26 -18.23 -12.17 9.47
CA LEU A 26 -17.50 -13.12 8.63
C LEU A 26 -17.27 -14.45 9.34
N ILE A 27 -16.82 -14.43 10.60
CA ILE A 27 -16.60 -15.63 11.41
C ILE A 27 -17.90 -16.44 11.53
N ASP A 28 -19.00 -15.80 11.90
CA ASP A 28 -20.30 -16.45 12.04
C ASP A 28 -20.86 -16.94 10.70
N GLY A 29 -20.60 -16.20 9.62
CA GLY A 29 -21.14 -16.50 8.29
C GLY A 29 -20.41 -17.60 7.53
N PHE A 30 -19.08 -17.73 7.72
CA PHE A 30 -18.24 -18.67 6.99
C PHE A 30 -17.82 -19.89 7.82
N GLY A 31 -17.79 -19.77 9.16
CA GLY A 31 -17.33 -20.86 10.03
C GLY A 31 -15.97 -21.40 9.60
N ASP A 32 -15.85 -22.72 9.49
CA ASP A 32 -14.61 -23.43 9.14
C ASP A 32 -14.05 -23.08 7.75
N LYS A 33 -14.84 -22.43 6.89
CA LYS A 33 -14.38 -21.97 5.56
C LYS A 33 -13.54 -20.70 5.62
N LEU A 34 -13.63 -19.96 6.73
CA LEU A 34 -12.81 -18.78 6.97
C LEU A 34 -11.47 -19.23 7.55
N LEU A 35 -10.40 -19.00 6.81
CA LEU A 35 -9.05 -19.39 7.22
C LEU A 35 -8.36 -18.28 8.00
N SER A 36 -8.48 -17.03 7.54
CA SER A 36 -7.83 -15.88 8.19
C SER A 36 -8.56 -14.57 7.93
N ILE A 37 -8.48 -13.64 8.90
CA ILE A 37 -8.80 -12.22 8.69
C ILE A 37 -7.60 -11.37 9.12
N ILE A 38 -7.16 -10.50 8.23
CA ILE A 38 -5.99 -9.65 8.41
C ILE A 38 -6.40 -8.20 8.22
N ILE A 39 -6.05 -7.31 9.14
CA ILE A 39 -6.08 -5.86 8.92
C ILE A 39 -4.68 -5.42 8.49
N PHE A 40 -4.58 -4.58 7.47
CA PHE A 40 -3.28 -4.10 7.00
C PHE A 40 -3.27 -2.61 6.65
N GLY A 41 -2.08 -2.08 6.39
CA GLY A 41 -1.89 -0.67 6.04
C GLY A 41 -1.94 0.26 7.25
N SER A 42 -2.49 1.47 7.09
CA SER A 42 -2.50 2.50 8.14
C SER A 42 -3.25 2.07 9.41
N ALA A 43 -4.32 1.28 9.27
CA ALA A 43 -5.11 0.74 10.39
C ALA A 43 -4.36 -0.33 11.22
N ALA A 44 -3.30 -0.92 10.67
CA ALA A 44 -2.47 -1.92 11.35
C ALA A 44 -1.25 -1.32 12.08
N ARG A 45 -1.04 0.00 12.01
CA ARG A 45 0.11 0.65 12.64
C ARG A 45 -0.14 0.89 14.12
N THR A 46 0.63 0.23 14.97
CA THR A 46 0.64 0.47 16.43
C THR A 46 1.86 1.33 16.79
N THR A 47 1.67 2.61 17.12
CA THR A 47 2.75 3.41 17.72
C THR A 47 2.90 3.07 19.21
N LYS A 48 4.08 3.31 19.80
CA LYS A 48 4.31 3.23 21.26
C LYS A 48 3.39 4.15 22.10
N SER A 49 2.76 5.14 21.47
CA SER A 49 1.79 6.08 22.04
C SER A 49 0.31 5.72 21.76
N GLY A 50 0.04 4.57 21.14
CA GLY A 50 -1.31 4.05 20.93
C GLY A 50 -2.18 4.73 19.85
N ALA A 51 -1.68 5.75 19.15
CA ALA A 51 -2.40 6.44 18.07
C ALA A 51 -1.59 6.35 16.76
N PRO A 52 -2.14 5.82 15.65
CA PRO A 52 -1.42 5.77 14.38
C PRO A 52 -1.17 7.20 13.88
N GLU A 53 0.09 7.59 13.64
CA GLU A 53 0.44 8.95 13.16
C GLU A 53 -0.32 9.34 11.87
N ASP A 54 -0.75 8.34 11.08
CA ASP A 54 -1.39 8.53 9.78
C ASP A 54 -2.85 8.06 9.67
N PHE A 55 -3.40 7.35 10.66
CA PHE A 55 -4.79 6.88 10.59
C PHE A 55 -5.72 7.95 11.15
N LYS A 56 -6.53 8.54 10.28
CA LYS A 56 -7.52 9.56 10.62
C LYS A 56 -8.91 8.95 10.54
N GLU A 57 -9.58 8.84 11.69
CA GLU A 57 -10.96 8.33 11.73
C GLU A 57 -11.87 9.18 10.81
N GLY A 58 -12.63 8.51 9.94
CA GLY A 58 -13.48 9.19 8.95
C GLY A 58 -12.77 9.65 7.67
N VAL A 59 -11.44 9.54 7.59
CA VAL A 59 -10.67 9.84 6.36
C VAL A 59 -9.88 8.64 5.85
N SER A 60 -9.19 7.92 6.74
CA SER A 60 -8.39 6.75 6.38
C SER A 60 -9.26 5.52 6.21
N ASP A 61 -8.92 4.68 5.24
CA ASP A 61 -9.55 3.39 5.02
C ASP A 61 -9.03 2.33 5.98
N ILE A 62 -9.93 1.43 6.40
CA ILE A 62 -9.60 0.17 7.06
C ILE A 62 -9.48 -0.89 5.97
N ASN A 63 -8.24 -1.29 5.67
CA ASN A 63 -7.97 -2.33 4.68
C ASN A 63 -7.98 -3.71 5.36
N MET A 64 -8.72 -4.65 4.76
CA MET A 64 -8.80 -6.03 5.22
C MET A 64 -8.42 -7.00 4.11
N ALA A 65 -7.75 -8.09 4.49
CA ALA A 65 -7.59 -9.28 3.66
C ALA A 65 -8.30 -10.45 4.34
N ILE A 66 -9.09 -11.19 3.56
CA ILE A 66 -9.87 -12.35 4.00
C ILE A 66 -9.36 -13.55 3.23
N VAL A 67 -8.96 -14.59 3.95
CA VAL A 67 -8.52 -15.86 3.37
C VAL A 67 -9.60 -16.90 3.59
N LEU A 68 -10.07 -17.52 2.49
CA LEU A 68 -11.10 -18.55 2.49
C LEU A 68 -10.54 -19.87 1.95
N ASP A 69 -11.13 -21.00 2.34
CA ASP A 69 -10.81 -22.32 1.77
C ASP A 69 -11.08 -22.38 0.25
N ARG A 70 -12.11 -21.68 -0.20
CA ARG A 70 -12.60 -21.59 -1.57
C ARG A 70 -13.15 -20.19 -1.84
N VAL A 71 -12.95 -19.71 -3.06
CA VAL A 71 -13.52 -18.45 -3.53
C VAL A 71 -14.30 -18.70 -4.82
N THR A 72 -15.62 -18.58 -4.76
CA THR A 72 -16.50 -18.54 -5.93
C THR A 72 -17.47 -17.36 -5.84
N SER A 73 -18.35 -17.20 -6.83
CA SER A 73 -19.43 -16.22 -6.76
C SER A 73 -20.33 -16.40 -5.54
N VAL A 74 -20.45 -17.62 -4.98
CA VAL A 74 -21.24 -17.87 -3.76
C VAL A 74 -20.62 -17.15 -2.57
N GLU A 75 -19.34 -17.39 -2.28
CA GLU A 75 -18.63 -16.77 -1.17
C GLU A 75 -18.53 -15.24 -1.34
N LEU A 76 -18.28 -14.77 -2.58
CA LEU A 76 -18.26 -13.33 -2.87
C LEU A 76 -19.62 -12.67 -2.63
N ASN A 77 -20.73 -13.31 -3.04
CA ASN A 77 -22.07 -12.80 -2.77
C ASN A 77 -22.40 -12.79 -1.26
N MET A 78 -21.91 -13.76 -0.50
CA MET A 78 -22.03 -13.76 0.96
C MET A 78 -21.30 -12.55 1.57
N ILE A 79 -20.06 -12.29 1.16
CA ILE A 79 -19.30 -11.11 1.61
C ILE A 79 -20.03 -9.82 1.24
N ILE A 80 -20.55 -9.70 0.02
CA ILE A 80 -21.35 -8.53 -0.41
C ILE A 80 -22.53 -8.33 0.56
N ASN A 81 -23.29 -9.39 0.83
CA ASN A 81 -24.45 -9.30 1.72
C ASN A 81 -24.08 -8.89 3.15
N LEU A 82 -22.99 -9.45 3.70
CA LEU A 82 -22.48 -9.08 5.02
C LEU A 82 -21.97 -7.63 5.04
N SER A 83 -21.25 -7.21 4.01
CA SER A 83 -20.65 -5.87 3.92
C SER A 83 -21.69 -4.74 3.90
N ARG A 84 -22.91 -4.97 3.39
CA ARG A 84 -23.98 -3.95 3.30
C ARG A 84 -24.29 -3.30 4.65
N LYS A 85 -24.19 -4.04 5.75
CA LYS A 85 -24.41 -3.52 7.10
C LYS A 85 -23.27 -2.60 7.59
N TYR A 86 -22.07 -2.76 7.00
CA TYR A 86 -20.84 -2.08 7.40
C TYR A 86 -20.32 -1.07 6.36
N GLN A 87 -21.06 -0.84 5.27
CA GLN A 87 -20.71 0.15 4.23
C GLN A 87 -20.55 1.57 4.78
N LYS A 88 -21.22 1.89 5.89
CA LYS A 88 -21.11 3.19 6.56
C LYS A 88 -19.91 3.20 7.51
N GLY A 89 -18.74 3.48 6.96
CA GLY A 89 -17.56 3.91 7.73
C GLY A 89 -16.27 3.24 7.26
N ASN A 90 -15.68 3.84 6.23
CA ASN A 90 -14.31 3.69 5.71
C ASN A 90 -13.73 2.26 5.66
N LEU A 91 -14.55 1.24 5.74
CA LEU A 91 -14.14 -0.14 5.52
C LEU A 91 -13.98 -0.30 4.01
N ALA A 92 -12.73 -0.43 3.56
CA ALA A 92 -12.45 -0.69 2.17
C ALA A 92 -13.02 -2.05 1.77
N LEU A 93 -13.28 -2.23 0.47
CA LEU A 93 -13.60 -3.56 -0.05
C LEU A 93 -12.43 -4.50 0.25
N PRO A 94 -12.65 -5.62 0.96
CA PRO A 94 -11.57 -6.48 1.39
C PRO A 94 -10.91 -7.19 0.20
N LEU A 95 -9.60 -7.41 0.31
CA LEU A 95 -8.89 -8.34 -0.57
C LEU A 95 -9.32 -9.76 -0.21
N ILE A 96 -9.69 -10.55 -1.22
CA ILE A 96 -10.17 -11.92 -1.02
C ILE A 96 -9.15 -12.88 -1.61
N PHE A 97 -8.64 -13.78 -0.77
CA PHE A 97 -7.68 -14.80 -1.15
C PHE A 97 -8.26 -16.18 -0.89
N LYS A 98 -7.89 -17.13 -1.75
CA LYS A 98 -8.10 -18.55 -1.49
C LYS A 98 -6.83 -19.11 -0.83
N GLY A 99 -6.95 -19.81 0.30
CA GLY A 99 -5.87 -20.57 0.97
C GLY A 99 -4.44 -20.12 0.65
N ASP A 100 -3.76 -20.90 -0.19
CA ASP A 100 -2.35 -20.76 -0.59
C ASP A 100 -2.05 -19.62 -1.58
N HIS A 101 -3.03 -18.80 -1.97
CA HIS A 101 -2.86 -17.74 -2.95
C HIS A 101 -1.77 -16.75 -2.53
N ILE A 102 -1.72 -16.33 -1.26
CA ILE A 102 -0.68 -15.42 -0.77
C ILE A 102 0.71 -16.06 -0.92
N ALA A 103 0.88 -17.28 -0.42
CA ALA A 103 2.15 -17.99 -0.45
C ALA A 103 2.67 -18.22 -1.89
N THR A 104 1.76 -18.56 -2.81
CA THR A 104 2.07 -18.77 -4.23
C THR A 104 2.22 -17.48 -5.04
N SER A 105 2.02 -16.31 -4.42
CA SER A 105 2.07 -15.00 -5.07
C SER A 105 3.18 -14.10 -4.53
N LEU A 106 4.02 -14.59 -3.60
CA LEU A 106 5.14 -13.82 -3.02
C LEU A 106 6.22 -13.45 -4.03
N ASP A 107 6.34 -14.22 -5.12
CA ASP A 107 7.26 -13.94 -6.23
C ASP A 107 6.70 -12.93 -7.24
N THR A 108 5.38 -12.83 -7.33
CA THR A 108 4.65 -12.05 -8.34
C THR A 108 4.28 -10.66 -7.83
N PHE A 109 3.97 -10.54 -6.53
CA PHE A 109 3.64 -9.27 -5.86
C PHE A 109 4.53 -9.00 -4.63
N PRO A 110 5.87 -9.07 -4.76
CA PRO A 110 6.78 -8.95 -3.63
C PRO A 110 6.72 -7.58 -2.93
N LEU A 111 6.43 -6.48 -3.63
CA LEU A 111 6.29 -5.14 -3.04
C LEU A 111 5.05 -5.06 -2.15
N GLU A 112 3.91 -5.52 -2.66
CA GLU A 112 2.63 -5.50 -1.97
C GLU A 112 2.71 -6.36 -0.71
N PHE A 113 3.16 -7.61 -0.84
CA PHE A 113 3.28 -8.49 0.32
C PHE A 113 4.38 -8.05 1.29
N SER A 114 5.44 -7.36 0.84
CA SER A 114 6.42 -6.76 1.75
C SER A 114 5.80 -5.62 2.57
N ASP A 115 5.01 -4.77 1.94
CA ASP A 115 4.31 -3.67 2.60
C ASP A 115 3.22 -4.17 3.55
N MET A 116 2.45 -5.19 3.13
CA MET A 116 1.47 -5.86 3.99
C MET A 116 2.16 -6.55 5.18
N LYS A 117 3.23 -7.32 4.95
CA LYS A 117 3.97 -8.01 6.01
C LYS A 117 4.52 -7.03 7.06
N GLN A 118 4.99 -5.85 6.65
CA GLN A 118 5.43 -4.84 7.62
C GLN A 118 4.27 -4.24 8.44
N ARG A 119 3.06 -4.21 7.87
CA ARG A 119 1.91 -3.49 8.42
C ARG A 119 0.66 -4.35 8.38
N HIS A 120 0.64 -5.40 9.18
CA HIS A 120 -0.55 -6.22 9.35
C HIS A 120 -0.76 -6.60 10.81
N ILE A 121 -2.02 -6.92 11.11
CA ILE A 121 -2.46 -7.57 12.33
C ILE A 121 -3.40 -8.69 11.89
N CYS A 122 -3.02 -9.94 12.12
CA CYS A 122 -3.96 -11.06 11.98
C CYS A 122 -4.90 -11.07 13.19
N ILE A 123 -6.20 -10.99 12.93
CA ILE A 123 -7.25 -10.90 13.97
C ILE A 123 -8.10 -12.15 14.09
N PHE A 124 -7.93 -13.11 13.18
CA PHE A 124 -8.58 -14.41 13.22
C PHE A 124 -7.79 -15.39 12.36
N GLY A 125 -7.66 -16.64 12.85
CA GLY A 125 -7.05 -17.74 12.08
C GLY A 125 -5.53 -17.74 12.06
N GLU A 126 -4.95 -18.55 11.16
CA GLU A 126 -3.50 -18.61 10.94
C GLU A 126 -3.03 -17.38 10.16
N ASP A 127 -1.88 -16.81 10.51
CA ASP A 127 -1.33 -15.64 9.81
C ASP A 127 -0.49 -16.07 8.59
N PRO A 128 -0.96 -15.83 7.35
CA PRO A 128 -0.24 -16.23 6.14
C PRO A 128 0.97 -15.32 5.84
N LEU A 129 1.14 -14.19 6.53
CA LEU A 129 2.22 -13.22 6.31
C LEU A 129 3.37 -13.36 7.31
N GLU A 130 3.12 -13.92 8.50
CA GLU A 130 4.13 -14.09 9.57
C GLU A 130 5.41 -14.75 9.02
N ASN A 131 5.25 -15.88 8.35
CA ASN A 131 6.34 -16.68 7.80
C ASN A 131 6.60 -16.45 6.30
N ALA A 132 5.94 -15.47 5.67
CA ALA A 132 6.13 -15.19 4.25
C ALA A 132 7.57 -14.76 3.96
N VAL A 133 8.26 -15.47 3.06
CA VAL A 133 9.62 -15.15 2.63
C VAL A 133 9.57 -14.55 1.24
N ILE A 134 10.02 -13.31 1.12
CA ILE A 134 10.04 -12.57 -0.15
C ILE A 134 11.49 -12.51 -0.62
N GLU A 135 11.77 -13.13 -1.77
CA GLU A 135 13.11 -13.16 -2.32
C GLU A 135 13.53 -11.78 -2.85
N ASN A 136 14.74 -11.34 -2.47
CA ASN A 136 15.31 -10.10 -2.96
C ASN A 136 15.36 -10.03 -4.49
N LYS A 137 15.56 -11.17 -5.18
CA LYS A 137 15.53 -11.23 -6.65
C LYS A 137 14.20 -10.77 -7.23
N ASN A 138 13.09 -11.24 -6.67
CA ASN A 138 11.74 -10.90 -7.13
C ASN A 138 11.39 -9.47 -6.74
N LEU A 139 11.72 -9.06 -5.50
CA LEU A 139 11.54 -7.69 -5.03
C LEU A 139 12.28 -6.68 -5.93
N ARG A 140 13.53 -6.97 -6.27
CA ARG A 140 14.35 -6.18 -7.19
C ARG A 140 13.70 -6.07 -8.57
N HIS A 141 13.28 -7.20 -9.15
CA HIS A 141 12.58 -7.21 -10.43
C HIS A 141 11.33 -6.32 -10.42
N GLN A 142 10.50 -6.41 -9.38
CA GLN A 142 9.29 -5.59 -9.34
C GLN A 142 9.61 -4.11 -9.16
N CYS A 143 10.60 -3.74 -8.34
CA CYS A 143 11.08 -2.35 -8.27
C CYS A 143 11.49 -1.82 -9.66
N GLU A 144 12.23 -2.61 -10.45
CA GLU A 144 12.59 -2.22 -11.81
C GLU A 144 11.36 -2.03 -12.71
N VAL A 145 10.40 -2.96 -12.66
CA VAL A 145 9.15 -2.85 -13.42
C VAL A 145 8.42 -1.56 -13.07
N GLU A 146 8.33 -1.22 -11.79
CA GLU A 146 7.69 0.03 -11.33
C GLU A 146 8.40 1.26 -11.89
N PHE A 147 9.73 1.37 -11.73
CA PHE A 147 10.46 2.54 -12.21
C PHE A 147 10.49 2.64 -13.75
N LYS A 148 10.90 1.57 -14.44
CA LYS A 148 11.02 1.54 -15.91
C LYS A 148 9.64 1.69 -16.57
N GLY A 149 8.62 1.02 -16.03
CA GLY A 149 7.24 1.18 -16.47
C GLY A 149 6.73 2.60 -16.27
N LYS A 150 7.05 3.24 -15.15
CA LYS A 150 6.64 4.63 -14.90
C LYS A 150 7.30 5.63 -15.84
N LEU A 151 8.56 5.43 -16.23
CA LEU A 151 9.21 6.28 -17.23
C LEU A 151 8.44 6.29 -18.55
N VAL A 152 8.01 5.12 -19.03
CA VAL A 152 7.21 5.02 -20.26
C VAL A 152 5.86 5.73 -20.10
N GLN A 153 5.17 5.50 -18.98
CA GLN A 153 3.87 6.12 -18.69
C GLN A 153 3.97 7.65 -18.58
N LEU A 154 4.99 8.17 -17.90
CA LEU A 154 5.22 9.60 -17.75
C LEU A 154 5.49 10.28 -19.09
N ARG A 155 6.35 9.69 -19.94
CA ARG A 155 6.64 10.22 -21.27
C ARG A 155 5.38 10.27 -22.14
N ARG A 156 4.59 9.20 -22.16
CA ARG A 156 3.30 9.17 -22.89
C ARG A 156 2.28 10.16 -22.32
N GLY A 157 2.17 10.22 -21.00
CA GLY A 157 1.26 11.12 -20.32
C GLY A 157 1.59 12.59 -20.57
N TYR A 158 2.88 12.94 -20.63
CA TYR A 158 3.32 14.30 -20.92
C TYR A 158 2.91 14.75 -22.33
N LEU A 159 3.09 13.87 -23.33
CA LEU A 159 2.62 14.12 -24.70
C LEU A 159 1.10 14.36 -24.75
N ALA A 160 0.33 13.62 -23.95
CA ALA A 160 -1.13 13.78 -23.89
C ALA A 160 -1.56 15.03 -23.10
N ALA A 161 -0.82 15.40 -22.06
CA ALA A 161 -1.12 16.56 -21.22
C ALA A 161 -0.85 17.89 -21.94
N GLY A 162 0.18 17.94 -22.78
CA GLY A 162 0.61 19.17 -23.46
C GLY A 162 0.96 20.27 -22.44
N GLU A 163 0.52 21.50 -22.71
CA GLU A 163 0.72 22.66 -21.81
C GLU A 163 -0.40 22.82 -20.77
N ASN A 164 -1.31 21.83 -20.63
CA ASN A 164 -2.39 21.93 -19.67
C ASN A 164 -1.91 21.64 -18.23
N LYS A 165 -2.05 22.63 -17.35
CA LYS A 165 -1.63 22.60 -15.95
C LYS A 165 -2.29 21.47 -15.16
N GLU A 166 -3.60 21.31 -15.32
CA GLU A 166 -4.38 20.33 -14.56
C GLU A 166 -3.97 18.89 -14.92
N ASN A 167 -3.78 18.64 -16.21
CA ASN A 167 -3.35 17.35 -16.74
C ASN A 167 -1.92 16.99 -16.30
N LEU A 168 -0.99 17.95 -16.34
CA LEU A 168 0.38 17.73 -15.84
C LEU A 168 0.39 17.45 -14.34
N THR A 169 -0.41 18.19 -13.57
CA THR A 169 -0.57 17.97 -12.12
C THR A 169 -1.11 16.57 -11.84
N ALA A 170 -2.17 16.17 -12.54
CA ALA A 170 -2.78 14.85 -12.42
C ALA A 170 -1.81 13.73 -12.80
N LEU A 171 -1.04 13.91 -13.89
CA LEU A 171 -0.02 12.96 -14.33
C LEU A 171 1.04 12.70 -13.26
N LEU A 172 1.60 13.78 -12.71
CA LEU A 172 2.62 13.71 -11.66
C LEU A 172 2.04 13.07 -10.38
N ALA A 173 0.88 13.53 -9.92
CA ALA A 173 0.22 13.01 -8.73
C ALA A 173 -0.20 11.54 -8.84
N ALA A 174 -0.60 11.08 -10.03
CA ALA A 174 -0.94 9.68 -10.27
C ALA A 174 0.30 8.77 -10.27
N SER A 175 1.47 9.30 -10.64
CA SER A 175 2.70 8.50 -10.77
C SER A 175 3.37 8.11 -9.46
N ILE A 176 3.25 8.95 -8.42
CA ILE A 176 4.16 8.93 -7.27
C ILE A 176 3.94 7.74 -6.32
N SER A 177 2.72 7.20 -6.21
CA SER A 177 2.45 6.09 -5.28
C SER A 177 3.26 4.83 -5.59
N SER A 178 3.33 4.45 -6.87
CA SER A 178 4.17 3.34 -7.34
C SER A 178 5.67 3.60 -7.10
N ILE A 179 6.12 4.84 -7.28
CA ILE A 179 7.50 5.24 -7.03
C ILE A 179 7.83 5.11 -5.53
N ILE A 180 6.92 5.53 -4.65
CA ILE A 180 7.08 5.36 -3.20
C ILE A 180 7.14 3.87 -2.83
N ALA A 181 6.26 3.03 -3.38
CA ALA A 181 6.30 1.59 -3.13
C ALA A 181 7.66 0.98 -3.55
N ALA A 182 8.13 1.31 -4.76
CA ALA A 182 9.42 0.86 -5.25
C ALA A 182 10.60 1.36 -4.39
N CYS A 183 10.56 2.61 -3.91
CA CYS A 183 11.54 3.13 -2.94
C CYS A 183 11.56 2.35 -1.62
N ARG A 184 10.40 1.89 -1.11
CA ARG A 184 10.34 0.99 0.06
C ARG A 184 11.02 -0.34 -0.24
N GLY A 185 10.79 -0.89 -1.43
CA GLY A 185 11.49 -2.07 -1.93
C GLY A 185 13.00 -1.89 -1.94
N MET A 186 13.52 -0.76 -2.42
CA MET A 186 14.96 -0.46 -2.41
C MET A 186 15.56 -0.45 -0.99
N VAL A 187 14.86 0.13 0.00
CA VAL A 187 15.33 0.06 1.40
C VAL A 187 15.34 -1.38 1.93
N ARG A 188 14.34 -2.19 1.57
CA ARG A 188 14.30 -3.61 1.94
C ARG A 188 15.38 -4.44 1.29
N LEU A 189 15.74 -4.14 0.04
CA LEU A 189 16.86 -4.79 -0.63
C LEU A 189 18.15 -4.61 0.19
N LYS A 190 18.35 -3.45 0.81
CA LYS A 190 19.46 -3.16 1.75
C LYS A 190 19.31 -3.82 3.14
N ASN A 191 18.38 -4.77 3.30
CA ASN A 191 18.05 -5.44 4.55
C ASN A 191 17.63 -4.46 5.67
N GLN A 192 16.99 -3.35 5.31
CA GLN A 192 16.48 -2.37 6.26
C GLN A 192 14.96 -2.28 6.20
N THR A 193 14.35 -1.91 7.34
CA THR A 193 12.92 -1.65 7.41
C THR A 193 12.64 -0.24 6.89
N PRO A 194 11.80 -0.07 5.85
CA PRO A 194 11.51 1.26 5.32
C PRO A 194 10.71 2.08 6.35
N PRO A 195 11.08 3.35 6.58
CA PRO A 195 10.33 4.26 7.44
C PRO A 195 8.87 4.40 7.01
N ASP A 196 7.98 4.60 7.96
CA ASP A 196 6.55 4.79 7.68
C ASP A 196 6.29 6.12 6.96
N SER A 197 6.89 7.21 7.45
CA SER A 197 6.90 8.52 6.83
C SER A 197 7.54 8.48 5.44
N VAL A 198 6.84 9.02 4.45
CA VAL A 198 7.38 9.14 3.08
C VAL A 198 8.56 10.12 3.04
N ALA A 199 8.56 11.16 3.87
CA ALA A 199 9.67 12.12 3.92
C ALA A 199 10.96 11.45 4.43
N ASP A 200 10.85 10.62 5.47
CA ASP A 200 11.97 9.89 6.04
C ASP A 200 12.44 8.79 5.10
N LEU A 201 11.51 8.08 4.46
CA LEU A 201 11.81 7.09 3.42
C LEU A 201 12.64 7.71 2.29
N LEU A 202 12.20 8.83 1.73
CA LEU A 202 12.89 9.46 0.61
C LEU A 202 14.27 10.00 1.02
N THR A 203 14.38 10.50 2.25
CA THR A 203 15.68 10.94 2.83
C THR A 203 16.64 9.76 3.00
N LEU A 204 16.14 8.62 3.47
CA LEU A 204 16.93 7.39 3.61
C LEU A 204 17.39 6.85 2.25
N VAL A 205 16.51 6.85 1.25
CA VAL A 205 16.86 6.43 -0.12
C VAL A 205 17.92 7.35 -0.72
N ALA A 206 17.77 8.67 -0.58
CA ALA A 206 18.78 9.63 -1.05
C ALA A 206 20.15 9.37 -0.42
N ALA A 207 20.21 9.11 0.89
CA ALA A 207 21.45 8.82 1.60
C ALA A 207 22.09 7.51 1.13
N HIS A 208 21.32 6.42 1.03
CA HIS A 208 21.84 5.09 0.67
C HIS A 208 22.33 4.98 -0.77
N TYR A 209 21.71 5.72 -1.67
CA TYR A 209 21.98 5.64 -3.09
C TYR A 209 22.70 6.87 -3.64
N SER A 210 22.95 7.89 -2.80
CA SER A 210 23.59 9.15 -3.19
C SER A 210 22.92 9.79 -4.41
N ILE A 211 21.60 9.96 -4.34
CA ILE A 211 20.78 10.52 -5.42
C ILE A 211 20.04 11.79 -5.00
N GLU A 212 19.81 12.65 -5.99
CA GLU A 212 18.89 13.77 -5.88
C GLU A 212 17.44 13.26 -5.82
N ILE A 213 16.78 13.44 -4.67
CA ILE A 213 15.40 12.97 -4.44
C ILE A 213 14.38 14.10 -4.34
N GLU A 214 14.83 15.35 -4.37
CA GLU A 214 13.97 16.52 -4.17
C GLU A 214 12.79 16.60 -5.16
N PRO A 215 12.97 16.28 -6.46
CA PRO A 215 11.84 16.24 -7.39
C PRO A 215 10.77 15.21 -6.98
N VAL A 216 11.16 14.07 -6.44
CA VAL A 216 10.24 13.03 -5.94
C VAL A 216 9.49 13.52 -4.70
N LYS A 217 10.17 14.21 -3.77
CA LYS A 217 9.55 14.86 -2.61
C LYS A 217 8.53 15.91 -3.03
N ARG A 218 8.87 16.75 -4.02
CA ARG A 218 7.98 17.80 -4.54
C ARG A 218 6.72 17.21 -5.18
N VAL A 219 6.85 16.15 -5.99
CA VAL A 219 5.68 15.47 -6.56
C VAL A 219 4.81 14.81 -5.47
N TRP A 220 5.40 14.29 -4.40
CA TRP A 220 4.64 13.79 -3.25
C TRP A 220 3.83 14.90 -2.55
N GLN A 221 4.41 16.08 -2.35
CA GLN A 221 3.71 17.26 -1.82
C GLN A 221 2.57 17.69 -2.76
N LEU A 222 2.82 17.69 -4.08
CA LEU A 222 1.82 18.01 -5.10
C LEU A 222 0.60 17.08 -5.01
N LYS A 223 0.84 15.77 -4.90
CA LYS A 223 -0.23 14.77 -4.72
C LYS A 223 -1.09 15.05 -3.48
N ARG A 224 -0.48 15.56 -2.42
CA ARG A 224 -1.16 15.86 -1.15
C ARG A 224 -1.87 17.22 -1.16
N GLY A 225 -1.80 17.97 -2.26
CA GLY A 225 -2.35 19.32 -2.35
C GLY A 225 -1.65 20.32 -1.44
N GLU A 226 -0.44 20.01 -0.99
CA GLU A 226 0.33 20.89 -0.09
C GLU A 226 0.94 22.07 -0.84
N ILE A 227 1.08 21.91 -2.16
CA ILE A 227 1.70 22.87 -3.07
C ILE A 227 0.85 23.00 -4.33
N GLU A 228 0.91 24.16 -4.95
CA GLU A 228 0.35 24.42 -6.26
C GLU A 228 1.42 25.13 -7.09
N GLU A 229 1.52 24.77 -8.36
CA GLU A 229 2.61 25.22 -9.23
C GLU A 229 2.09 25.83 -10.53
N SER A 230 2.89 26.72 -11.11
CA SER A 230 2.64 27.23 -12.46
C SER A 230 2.93 26.15 -13.51
N THR A 231 2.37 26.27 -14.72
CA THR A 231 2.68 25.35 -15.83
C THR A 231 4.19 25.26 -16.09
N ALA A 232 4.89 26.40 -16.10
CA ALA A 232 6.34 26.42 -16.33
C ALA A 232 7.11 25.68 -15.22
N THR A 233 6.71 25.86 -13.95
CA THR A 233 7.32 25.13 -12.83
C THR A 233 7.03 23.64 -12.90
N LEU A 234 5.82 23.24 -13.31
CA LEU A 234 5.45 21.83 -13.49
C LEU A 234 6.25 21.15 -14.59
N GLN A 235 6.56 21.84 -15.68
CA GLN A 235 7.41 21.32 -16.76
C GLN A 235 8.85 21.09 -16.27
N ILE A 236 9.43 22.07 -15.54
CA ILE A 236 10.75 21.91 -14.92
C ILE A 236 10.75 20.76 -13.90
N LEU A 237 9.70 20.67 -13.08
CA LEU A 237 9.53 19.59 -12.11
C LEU A 237 9.44 18.24 -12.82
N PHE A 238 8.69 18.14 -13.91
CA PHE A 238 8.57 16.93 -14.71
C PHE A 238 9.94 16.44 -15.21
N ASP A 239 10.75 17.33 -15.80
CA ASP A 239 12.08 16.97 -16.31
C ASP A 239 13.00 16.44 -15.19
N ASN A 240 13.01 17.13 -14.05
CA ASN A 240 13.84 16.73 -12.91
C ASN A 240 13.34 15.44 -12.25
N TYR A 241 12.03 15.25 -12.20
CA TYR A 241 11.40 14.03 -11.71
C TYR A 241 11.68 12.83 -12.60
N LEU A 242 11.62 13.02 -13.93
CA LEU A 242 11.95 11.98 -14.90
C LEU A 242 13.40 11.50 -14.75
N LYS A 243 14.36 12.43 -14.59
CA LYS A 243 15.78 12.12 -14.31
C LYS A 243 15.97 11.38 -12.99
N SER A 244 15.20 11.74 -11.96
CA SER A 244 15.25 11.08 -10.65
C SER A 244 14.79 9.62 -10.75
N ILE A 245 13.68 9.37 -11.46
CA ILE A 245 13.17 8.00 -11.68
C ILE A 245 14.13 7.18 -12.54
N GLU A 246 14.74 7.78 -13.56
CA GLU A 246 15.75 7.09 -14.39
C GLU A 246 16.98 6.69 -13.55
N SER A 247 17.42 7.55 -12.65
CA SER A 247 18.50 7.24 -11.71
C SER A 247 18.13 6.10 -10.77
N LEU A 248 16.92 6.14 -10.17
CA LEU A 248 16.38 5.07 -9.33
C LEU A 248 16.31 3.73 -10.08
N ALA A 249 15.81 3.73 -11.31
CA ALA A 249 15.74 2.55 -12.17
C ALA A 249 17.13 1.93 -12.41
N ASN A 250 18.12 2.75 -12.75
CA ASN A 250 19.49 2.32 -13.01
C ASN A 250 20.19 1.78 -11.75
N LEU A 251 19.81 2.25 -10.57
CA LEU A 251 20.40 1.82 -9.30
C LEU A 251 19.85 0.48 -8.84
N VAL A 252 18.54 0.26 -8.96
CA VAL A 252 17.93 -1.01 -8.56
C VAL A 252 18.32 -2.16 -9.50
N ASP A 253 18.56 -1.86 -10.79
CA ASP A 253 19.03 -2.84 -11.78
C ASP A 253 20.41 -3.43 -11.43
N LYS A 254 21.25 -2.64 -10.74
CA LYS A 254 22.59 -3.04 -10.30
C LYS A 254 22.62 -3.83 -8.99
N TYR A 255 21.47 -4.01 -8.34
CA TYR A 255 21.36 -4.73 -7.06
C TYR A 255 21.41 -6.25 -7.26
#